data_AF-A0A239ELX4-F1
#
_entry.id   AF-A0A239ELX4-F1
#
_cell.length_a   1.000
_cell.length_b   1.000
_cell.length_c   1.000
_cell.angle_alpha   90.00
_cell.angle_beta   90.00
_cell.angle_gamma   90.00
#
_symmetry.space_group_name_H-M   'P 1'
#
loop_
_entity.id
_entity.type
_entity.pdbx_description
1 polymer ?
#
loop_
_entity_poly.entity_id
_entity_poly.type
_entity_poly.pdbx_seq_one_letter_code
_entity_poly.pdbx_strand_id
1 'polypeptide(L)' 'MSEIKANSIGGTPRATERPAHIKPPADWTNSPVPEPEAITREAAADQPGGRDPVRYGDWEYKGLAIDF' A
#
# COMPACT_ATOMS: atom_id res chain seq x y z
N MET A 1 11.02 -31.21 26.26
CA MET A 1 10.62 -30.63 24.95
C MET A 1 9.33 -29.86 25.11
N SER A 2 9.43 -28.54 25.22
CA SER A 2 8.37 -27.59 25.53
C SER A 2 8.10 -26.71 24.30
N GLU A 3 7.17 -27.10 23.42
CA GLU A 3 6.87 -26.32 22.21
C GLU A 3 5.37 -26.08 21.92
N ILE A 4 4.45 -26.48 22.81
CA ILE A 4 3.00 -26.41 22.47
C ILE A 4 2.32 -25.11 22.93
N LYS A 5 2.95 -24.27 23.76
CA LYS A 5 2.25 -23.14 24.40
C LYS A 5 1.98 -21.90 23.52
N ALA A 6 2.55 -21.79 22.32
CA ALA A 6 2.40 -20.59 21.48
C ALA A 6 1.18 -20.60 20.54
N ASN A 7 0.65 -21.78 20.20
CA ASN A 7 -0.35 -21.93 19.12
C ASN A 7 -1.78 -22.20 19.61
N SER A 8 -2.11 -21.86 20.86
CA SER A 8 -3.48 -22.04 21.36
C SER A 8 -4.02 -20.78 22.03
N ILE A 9 -5.30 -20.51 21.82
CA ILE A 9 -6.07 -19.49 22.56
C ILE A 9 -7.13 -20.26 23.36
N GLY A 10 -7.04 -20.20 24.69
CA GLY A 10 -8.01 -20.86 25.58
C GLY A 10 -8.09 -22.38 25.42
N GLY A 11 -7.00 -23.04 25.01
CA GLY A 11 -6.97 -24.50 24.78
C GLY A 11 -7.48 -24.93 23.40
N THR A 12 -7.93 -23.99 22.56
CA THR A 12 -8.24 -24.25 21.15
C THR A 12 -7.03 -23.90 20.27
N PRO A 13 -6.64 -24.75 19.30
CA PRO A 13 -5.60 -24.41 18.33
C PRO A 13 -5.95 -23.12 17.59
N ARG A 14 -4.96 -22.26 17.34
CA ARG A 14 -5.15 -21.03 16.56
C ARG A 14 -5.56 -21.40 15.13
N ALA A 15 -6.66 -20.83 14.65
CA ALA A 15 -7.10 -20.94 13.27
C ALA A 15 -6.26 -20.02 12.36
N THR A 16 -5.06 -20.46 11.98
CA THR A 16 -4.14 -19.73 11.09
C THR A 16 -4.39 -19.98 9.61
N GLU A 17 -5.17 -21.02 9.28
CA GLU A 17 -5.43 -21.46 7.91
C GLU A 17 -6.92 -21.51 7.62
N ARG A 18 -7.28 -21.30 6.36
CA ARG A 18 -8.67 -21.37 5.89
C ARG A 18 -9.12 -22.85 5.78
N PRO A 19 -10.26 -23.25 6.37
CA PRO A 19 -10.82 -24.60 6.21
C PRO A 19 -11.10 -24.98 4.75
N ALA A 20 -10.74 -26.21 4.37
CA ALA A 20 -10.79 -26.69 2.98
C ALA A 20 -12.20 -26.74 2.35
N HIS A 21 -13.26 -26.81 3.15
CA HIS A 21 -14.64 -26.86 2.66
C HIS A 21 -15.22 -25.48 2.30
N ILE A 22 -14.53 -24.39 2.64
CA ILE A 22 -14.96 -23.03 2.36
C ILE A 22 -14.58 -22.68 0.92
N LYS A 23 -15.57 -22.68 0.03
CA LYS A 23 -15.42 -22.27 -1.36
C LYS A 23 -15.78 -20.79 -1.52
N PRO A 24 -15.08 -20.03 -2.38
CA PRO A 24 -15.50 -18.68 -2.74
C PRO A 24 -16.85 -18.71 -3.49
N PRO A 25 -17.63 -17.60 -3.48
CA PRO A 25 -18.84 -17.44 -4.30
C PRO A 25 -18.58 -17.66 -5.80
N ALA A 26 -19.62 -18.03 -6.55
CA ALA A 26 -19.52 -18.34 -7.98
C ALA A 26 -18.92 -17.20 -8.83
N ASP A 27 -19.25 -15.95 -8.49
CA ASP A 27 -18.80 -14.75 -9.22
C ASP A 27 -17.54 -14.10 -8.62
N TRP A 28 -16.86 -14.77 -7.68
CA TRP A 28 -15.65 -14.23 -7.07
C TRP A 28 -14.46 -14.31 -8.04
N THR A 29 -13.87 -13.18 -8.38
CA THR A 29 -12.60 -13.08 -9.11
C THR A 29 -11.50 -12.50 -8.22
N ASN A 30 -10.30 -13.09 -8.24
CA ASN A 30 -9.12 -12.57 -7.55
C ASN A 30 -7.97 -12.34 -8.55
N SER A 31 -8.27 -11.61 -9.62
CA SER A 31 -7.23 -11.19 -10.57
C SER A 31 -6.29 -10.19 -9.87
N PRO A 32 -4.98 -10.28 -10.09
CA PRO A 32 -4.04 -9.31 -9.52
C PRO A 32 -4.40 -7.90 -10.01
N VAL A 33 -4.12 -6.91 -9.17
CA VAL A 33 -4.16 -5.51 -9.60
C VAL A 33 -3.14 -5.30 -10.73
N PRO A 34 -3.40 -4.36 -11.66
CA PRO A 34 -2.43 -4.00 -12.70
C PRO A 34 -1.09 -3.57 -12.11
N GLU A 35 -0.02 -3.71 -12.89
CA GLU A 35 1.28 -3.17 -12.50
C GLU A 35 1.20 -1.65 -12.34
N PRO A 36 1.86 -1.07 -11.31
CA PRO A 36 1.85 0.36 -11.12
C PRO A 36 2.59 1.05 -12.28
N GLU A 37 1.96 2.06 -12.86
CA GLU A 37 2.60 2.91 -13.86
C GLU A 37 3.51 3.94 -13.19
N ALA A 38 4.61 4.27 -13.86
CA ALA A 38 5.47 5.35 -13.41
C ALA A 38 4.72 6.69 -13.53
N ILE A 39 4.80 7.52 -12.49
CA ILE A 39 4.25 8.87 -12.54
C ILE A 39 5.06 9.71 -13.54
N THR A 40 4.43 10.09 -14.65
CA THR A 40 4.92 11.15 -15.52
C THR A 40 4.55 12.49 -14.90
N ARG A 41 5.55 13.30 -14.56
CA ARG A 41 5.32 14.68 -14.08
C ARG A 41 5.46 15.64 -15.24
N GLU A 42 4.48 16.50 -15.45
CA GLU A 42 4.63 17.67 -16.30
C GLU A 42 5.63 18.64 -15.64
N ALA A 43 6.44 19.34 -16.44
CA ALA A 43 7.32 20.37 -15.90
C ALA A 43 6.46 21.45 -15.22
N ALA A 44 6.88 21.95 -14.05
CA ALA A 44 6.11 22.94 -13.30
C ALA A 44 5.76 24.18 -14.15
N ALA A 45 6.64 24.59 -15.07
CA ALA A 45 6.42 25.69 -16.00
C ALA A 45 5.23 25.47 -16.96
N ASP A 46 4.91 24.21 -17.28
CA ASP A 46 3.82 23.83 -18.16
C ASP A 46 2.48 23.71 -17.42
N GLN A 47 2.51 23.78 -16.08
CA GLN A 47 1.32 23.70 -15.23
C GLN A 47 0.71 25.09 -15.00
N PRO A 48 -0.61 25.19 -14.80
CA PRO A 48 -1.28 26.46 -14.51
C PRO A 48 -0.64 27.19 -13.32
N GLY A 49 -0.09 28.39 -13.56
CA GLY A 49 0.61 29.18 -12.53
C GLY A 49 2.09 28.83 -12.34
N GLY A 50 2.67 27.97 -13.21
CA GLY A 50 4.10 27.67 -13.21
C GLY A 50 4.58 26.88 -11.99
N ARG A 51 3.66 26.21 -11.28
CA ARG A 51 3.92 25.52 -10.02
C ARG A 51 3.26 24.15 -10.02
N ASP A 52 3.95 23.17 -9.47
CA ASP A 52 3.40 21.84 -9.23
C ASP A 52 2.50 21.88 -7.97
N PRO A 53 1.18 21.68 -8.10
CA PRO A 53 0.28 21.72 -6.97
C PRO A 53 0.46 20.55 -6.00
N VAL A 54 1.18 19.50 -6.38
CA VAL A 54 1.56 18.39 -5.50
C VAL A 54 2.81 18.74 -4.67
N ARG A 55 3.51 19.82 -5.01
CA ARG A 55 4.68 20.36 -4.27
C ARG A 55 4.36 21.62 -3.47
N TYR A 56 3.10 21.81 -3.06
CA TYR A 56 2.77 22.84 -2.07
C TYR A 56 3.28 22.42 -0.68
N GLY A 57 4.41 22.98 -0.26
CA GLY A 57 5.02 22.70 1.06
C GLY A 57 6.54 22.79 1.02
N ASP A 58 7.13 22.34 -0.07
CA ASP A 58 8.56 22.43 -0.32
C ASP A 58 8.93 23.88 -0.65
N TRP A 59 9.61 24.56 0.27
CA TRP A 59 10.11 25.90 0.00
C TRP A 59 11.43 25.78 -0.76
N GLU A 60 11.59 26.48 -1.87
CA GLU A 60 12.85 26.47 -2.62
C GLU A 60 13.76 27.65 -2.24
N TYR A 61 15.02 27.37 -1.91
CA TYR A 61 16.07 28.38 -1.74
C TYR A 61 17.30 28.02 -2.58
N LYS A 62 17.68 28.89 -3.51
CA LYS A 62 18.79 28.66 -4.47
C LYS A 62 18.67 27.35 -5.25
N GLY A 63 17.45 26.92 -5.55
CA GLY A 63 17.19 25.67 -6.27
C GLY A 63 17.30 24.40 -5.42
N LEU A 64 17.44 24.51 -4.09
CA LEU A 64 17.28 23.38 -3.16
C LEU A 64 15.89 23.43 -2.52
N ALA A 65 15.22 22.29 -2.50
CA ALA A 65 13.98 22.10 -1.73
C ALA A 65 14.31 22.02 -0.22
N ILE A 66 13.61 22.81 0.58
CA ILE A 66 13.69 22.90 2.03
C ILE A 66 12.29 22.64 2.59
N ASP A 67 12.17 21.68 3.51
CA ASP A 67 10.94 21.33 4.23
C ASP A 67 11.26 21.08 5.72
N PHE A 68 10.26 21.17 6.62
CA PHE A 68 10.39 21.01 8.08
C PHE A 68 10.07 19.59 8.59
#